data_AF-A0A7X2HC22-F1
#
_entry.id   AF-A0A7X2HC22-F1
#
_cell.length_a   1.000
_cell.length_b   1.000
_cell.length_c   1.000
_cell.angle_alpha   90.00
_cell.angle_beta   90.00
_cell.angle_gamma   90.00
#
_symmetry.space_group_name_H-M   'P 1'
#
loop_
_entity.id
_entity.type
_entity.pdbx_description
1 polymer ?
#
loop_
_entity_poly.entity_id
_entity_poly.type
_entity_poly.pdbx_seq_one_letter_code
_entity_poly.pdbx_strand_id
1 'polypeptide(L)' 'MVKKAQSGDKASMEDILSLFSLDIEYLSKFIMLPREEAIQTLKIELINIVYQDL' A
#
# COMPACT_ATOMS: atom_id res chain seq x y z
N MET A 1 -0.66 13.11 -6.21
CA MET A 1 -0.94 11.67 -6.20
C MET A 1 -1.87 11.34 -5.04
N VAL A 2 -1.44 11.54 -3.78
CA VAL A 2 -2.27 11.27 -2.59
C VAL A 2 -3.68 11.88 -2.64
N LYS A 3 -3.82 13.21 -2.81
CA LYS A 3 -5.14 13.86 -2.91
C LYS A 3 -6.05 13.32 -4.03
N LYS A 4 -5.44 12.88 -5.14
CA LYS A 4 -6.18 12.27 -6.26
C LYS A 4 -6.63 10.85 -5.88
N ALA A 5 -5.74 10.06 -5.31
CA ALA A 5 -6.05 8.72 -4.81
C ALA A 5 -7.16 8.76 -3.74
N GLN A 6 -7.10 9.72 -2.81
CA GLN A 6 -8.14 9.99 -1.82
C GLN A 6 -9.51 10.32 -2.46
N SER A 7 -9.52 11.00 -3.61
CA SER A 7 -10.75 11.28 -4.37
C SER A 7 -11.26 10.09 -5.21
N GLY A 8 -10.63 8.91 -5.10
CA GLY A 8 -11.00 7.69 -5.82
C GLY A 8 -10.26 7.47 -7.14
N ASP A 9 -9.23 8.25 -7.45
CA ASP A 9 -8.42 8.07 -8.65
C ASP A 9 -7.52 6.82 -8.53
N LYS A 10 -7.90 5.76 -9.25
CA LYS A 10 -7.22 4.46 -9.19
C LYS A 10 -5.79 4.51 -9.71
N ALA A 11 -5.52 5.27 -10.77
CA ALA A 11 -4.17 5.42 -11.31
C ALA A 11 -3.21 6.02 -10.28
N SER A 12 -3.63 7.08 -9.58
CA SER A 12 -2.84 7.65 -8.50
C SER A 12 -2.61 6.69 -7.34
N MET A 13 -3.56 5.79 -7.04
CA MET A 13 -3.37 4.76 -6.01
C MET A 13 -2.37 3.70 -6.47
N GLU A 14 -2.44 3.25 -7.72
CA GLU A 14 -1.48 2.31 -8.29
C GLU A 14 -0.06 2.89 -8.31
N ASP A 15 0.09 4.17 -8.64
CA ASP A 15 1.39 4.83 -8.60
C ASP A 15 1.96 4.90 -7.18
N ILE A 16 1.12 5.14 -6.16
CA ILE A 16 1.53 5.11 -4.74
C ILE A 16 1.97 3.69 -4.35
N LEU A 17 1.19 2.67 -4.68
CA LEU A 17 1.55 1.28 -4.39
C LEU A 17 2.85 0.85 -5.08
N SER A 18 3.06 1.32 -6.32
CA SER A 18 4.28 1.07 -7.09
C SER A 18 5.50 1.72 -6.42
N LEU A 19 5.36 2.96 -5.96
CA LEU A 19 6.41 3.70 -5.26
C LEU A 19 6.92 2.95 -4.02
N PHE A 20 6.01 2.36 -3.24
CA PHE A 20 6.35 1.60 -2.02
C PHE A 20 6.55 0.11 -2.24
N SER A 21 6.58 -0.38 -3.50
CA SER A 21 6.63 -1.82 -3.79
C SER A 21 7.85 -2.53 -3.17
N LEU A 22 9.02 -1.88 -3.19
CA LEU A 22 10.25 -2.41 -2.59
C LEU A 22 10.17 -2.44 -1.06
N ASP A 23 9.59 -1.42 -0.45
CA ASP A 23 9.41 -1.35 1.00
C ASP A 23 8.40 -2.40 1.47
N ILE A 24 7.30 -2.57 0.74
CA ILE A 24 6.30 -3.63 0.99
C ILE A 24 6.95 -5.00 0.91
N GLU A 25 7.74 -5.25 -0.13
CA GLU A 25 8.49 -6.51 -0.28
C GLU A 25 9.46 -6.74 0.88
N TYR A 26 10.19 -5.70 1.29
CA TYR A 26 11.13 -5.77 2.40
C TYR A 26 10.41 -6.04 3.74
N LEU A 27 9.36 -5.27 4.04
CA LEU A 27 8.60 -5.36 5.28
C LEU A 27 7.83 -6.68 5.41
N SER A 28 7.39 -7.27 4.29
CA SER A 28 6.69 -8.56 4.29
C SER A 28 7.47 -9.68 4.97
N LYS A 29 8.82 -9.59 4.98
CA LYS A 29 9.72 -10.58 5.60
C LYS A 29 9.64 -10.64 7.11
N PHE A 30 9.06 -9.62 7.75
CA PHE A 30 8.95 -9.50 9.20
C PHE A 30 7.56 -9.86 9.73
N ILE A 31 6.61 -10.15 8.85
CA ILE A 31 5.24 -10.53 9.20
C ILE A 31 5.17 -12.06 9.26
N MET A 32 4.60 -12.61 10.34
CA MET A 32 4.39 -14.06 10.51
C MET A 32 3.19 -14.56 9.70
N LEU A 33 3.26 -14.37 8.37
CA LEU A 33 2.30 -14.85 7.38
C LEU A 33 3.05 -15.36 6.14
N PRO A 34 2.40 -16.16 5.27
CA PRO A 34 2.94 -16.43 3.94
C PRO A 34 3.26 -15.13 3.20
N ARG A 35 4.34 -15.13 2.41
CA ARG A 35 4.86 -13.92 1.73
C ARG A 35 3.79 -13.15 0.98
N GLU A 36 2.94 -13.85 0.22
CA GLU A 36 1.88 -13.22 -0.57
C GLU A 36 0.83 -12.56 0.31
N GLU A 37 0.43 -13.21 1.41
CA GLU A 37 -0.52 -12.66 2.38
C GLU A 37 0.06 -11.42 3.06
N ALA A 38 1.32 -11.48 3.51
CA ALA A 38 2.02 -10.34 4.11
C ALA A 38 2.08 -9.12 3.16
N ILE A 39 2.39 -9.36 1.88
CA ILE A 39 2.39 -8.30 0.85
C ILE A 39 1.00 -7.69 0.69
N GLN A 40 -0.06 -8.51 0.65
CA GLN A 40 -1.43 -8.00 0.51
C GLN A 40 -1.87 -7.22 1.75
N THR A 41 -1.57 -7.70 2.95
CA THR A 41 -1.84 -6.97 4.19
C THR A 41 -1.19 -5.59 4.17
N LEU A 42 0.09 -5.49 3.79
CA LEU A 42 0.79 -4.21 3.70
C LEU A 42 0.20 -3.26 2.67
N LYS A 43 -0.26 -3.77 1.51
CA LYS A 43 -0.97 -2.97 0.51
C LYS A 43 -2.29 -2.42 1.04
N ILE A 44 -3.07 -3.26 1.72
CA ILE A 44 -4.35 -2.86 2.32
C ILE A 44 -4.12 -1.76 3.37
N GLU A 45 -3.13 -1.93 4.24
CA GLU A 45 -2.83 -0.92 5.26
C GLU A 45 -2.33 0.39 4.64
N LEU A 46 -1.48 0.34 3.61
CA LEU A 46 -1.06 1.53 2.89
C LEU A 46 -2.25 2.26 2.24
N ILE A 47 -3.18 1.51 1.64
CA ILE A 47 -4.42 2.06 1.09
C ILE A 47 -5.23 2.75 2.20
N ASN A 48 -5.39 2.11 3.36
CA ASN A 48 -6.10 2.67 4.50
C ASN A 48 -5.45 3.98 4.97
N ILE A 49 -4.12 4.02 5.08
CA ILE A 49 -3.36 5.22 5.46
C ILE A 49 -3.57 6.35 4.44
N VAL A 50 -3.59 6.04 3.14
CA VAL A 50 -3.85 7.06 2.11
C VAL A 50 -5.26 7.64 2.24
N TYR A 51 -6.26 6.81 2.57
CA TYR A 51 -7.65 7.25 2.71
C TYR A 51 -7.96 7.92 4.06
N GLN A 52 -7.19 7.65 5.11
CA GLN A 52 -7.30 8.37 6.37
C GLN A 52 -6.54 9.70 6.25
N ASP A 53 -7.28 10.81 6.16
CA ASP A 53 -6.69 12.14 6.37
C ASP A 53 -6.17 12.21 7.82
N LEU A 54 -4.85 12.13 7.97
CA LEU A 54 -4.12 12.42 9.21
C LEU A 54 -3.96 13.93 9.40
#